data_AF-U4R0Q3-F1
#
_entry.id   AF-U4R0Q3-F1
#
_cell.length_a   1.000
_cell.length_b   1.000
_cell.length_c   1.000
_cell.angle_alpha   90.00
_cell.angle_beta   90.00
_cell.angle_gamma   90.00
#
_symmetry.space_group_name_H-M   'P 1'
#
loop_
_entity.id
_entity.type
_entity.pdbx_description
1 polymer ?
#
loop_
_entity_poly.entity_id
_entity_poly.type
_entity_poly.pdbx_seq_one_letter_code
_entity_poly.pdbx_strand_id
1 'polypeptide(L)'
;MKKSAKKVVTVLVSITCVFALVIVLVFATKGNTPGTIDSNNSTKINVSGQVYNADYLFENKTPYVGNNSKVLHIIDNLQFGNYRGEVSLQTEKIPYGATVNYDFQNLVEGDYQKAKIENEERLKLALKRNAAMMFCLIENLDNLTYICHTNNGPAEYKLTRAEVQKDYNEDLKEYSKDKNKFGDFAIKLNNDNLIIHSMKKYSPTMSSVIGLKIMSTYEGKADNIRYTATDGKLISDSSSENKGKTLTVEENTPIYWSPLAGDDTSLKADKIIVKIEALNQGIKIAEQTLRINKDGLIYTIEENANAVADVK
;
A
#
# COMPACT_ATOMS: atom_id res chain seq x y z
N MET A 1 -73.81 -33.52 14.84
CA MET A 1 -72.79 -32.44 14.85
C MET A 1 -71.35 -32.97 15.12
N LYS A 2 -70.84 -33.97 14.37
CA LYS A 2 -69.47 -34.53 14.60
C LYS A 2 -68.54 -34.55 13.37
N LYS A 3 -69.03 -34.17 12.18
CA LYS A 3 -68.26 -34.26 10.92
C LYS A 3 -67.52 -32.97 10.54
N SER A 4 -68.01 -31.81 10.99
CA SER A 4 -67.40 -30.50 10.70
C SER A 4 -66.14 -30.25 11.55
N ALA A 5 -66.18 -30.59 12.85
CA ALA A 5 -65.05 -30.39 13.77
C ALA A 5 -63.79 -31.17 13.35
N LYS A 6 -63.92 -32.39 12.80
CA LYS A 6 -62.77 -33.15 12.30
C LYS A 6 -62.09 -32.47 11.11
N LYS A 7 -62.84 -31.92 10.15
CA LYS A 7 -62.25 -31.23 8.99
C LYS A 7 -61.52 -29.95 9.39
N VAL A 8 -62.06 -29.19 10.34
CA VAL A 8 -61.41 -27.95 10.83
C VAL A 8 -60.12 -28.26 11.58
N VAL A 9 -60.10 -29.32 12.40
CA VAL A 9 -58.89 -29.75 13.11
C VAL A 9 -57.83 -30.30 12.14
N THR A 10 -58.21 -31.05 11.11
CA THR A 10 -57.24 -31.55 10.11
C THR A 10 -56.64 -30.42 9.27
N VAL A 11 -57.41 -29.37 8.94
CA VAL A 11 -56.91 -28.20 8.21
C VAL A 11 -56.03 -27.29 9.08
N LEU A 12 -56.34 -27.14 10.37
CA LEU A 12 -55.47 -26.37 11.29
C LEU A 12 -54.13 -27.07 11.54
N VAL A 13 -54.12 -28.40 11.67
CA VAL A 13 -52.89 -29.18 11.86
C VAL A 13 -52.04 -29.18 10.58
N SER A 14 -52.64 -29.21 9.39
CA SER A 14 -51.86 -29.11 8.14
C SER A 14 -51.25 -27.73 7.93
N ILE A 15 -51.95 -26.65 8.29
CA ILE A 15 -51.45 -25.27 8.16
C ILE A 15 -50.32 -25.00 9.17
N THR A 16 -50.42 -25.51 10.39
CA THR A 16 -49.34 -25.39 11.39
C THR A 16 -48.10 -26.21 11.04
N CYS A 17 -48.26 -27.42 10.46
CA CYS A 17 -47.12 -28.19 9.95
C CYS A 17 -46.42 -27.51 8.76
N VAL A 18 -47.15 -26.86 7.86
CA VAL A 18 -46.54 -26.14 6.71
C VAL A 18 -45.79 -24.89 7.18
N PHE A 19 -46.31 -24.15 8.16
CA PHE A 19 -45.60 -23.00 8.74
C PHE A 19 -44.35 -23.42 9.54
N ALA A 20 -44.39 -24.54 10.27
CA ALA A 20 -43.21 -25.07 10.96
C ALA A 20 -42.11 -25.52 9.98
N LEU A 21 -42.47 -26.09 8.82
CA LEU A 21 -41.52 -26.52 7.79
C LEU A 21 -40.90 -25.35 7.03
N VAL A 22 -41.66 -24.27 6.77
CA VAL A 22 -41.13 -23.04 6.15
C VAL A 22 -40.18 -22.31 7.12
N ILE A 23 -40.48 -22.31 8.42
CA ILE A 23 -39.58 -21.74 9.44
C ILE A 23 -38.27 -22.56 9.52
N VAL A 24 -38.33 -23.90 9.51
CA VAL A 24 -37.10 -24.73 9.51
C VAL A 24 -36.29 -24.57 8.21
N LEU A 25 -36.92 -24.39 7.04
CA LEU A 25 -36.21 -24.11 5.78
C LEU A 25 -35.61 -22.69 5.72
N VAL A 26 -36.20 -21.70 6.38
CA VAL A 26 -35.64 -20.34 6.50
C VAL A 26 -34.52 -20.28 7.55
N PHE A 27 -34.52 -21.17 8.55
CA PHE A 27 -33.44 -21.28 9.54
C PHE A 27 -32.36 -22.33 9.20
N ALA A 28 -32.53 -23.14 8.15
CA ALA A 28 -31.53 -24.12 7.70
C ALA A 28 -30.56 -23.58 6.62
N THR A 29 -30.61 -22.29 6.26
CA THR A 29 -29.65 -21.65 5.32
C THR A 29 -28.59 -20.78 6.01
N LYS A 30 -28.32 -20.99 7.30
CA LYS A 30 -27.11 -20.46 7.96
C LYS A 30 -26.22 -21.59 8.46
N GLY A 31 -25.52 -22.17 7.49
CA GLY A 31 -24.32 -22.99 7.68
C GLY A 31 -23.18 -22.59 6.75
N ASN A 32 -23.26 -21.45 6.06
CA ASN A 32 -22.06 -20.69 5.71
C ASN A 32 -21.93 -19.63 6.79
N THR A 33 -21.14 -19.92 7.82
CA THR A 33 -20.48 -18.87 8.57
C THR A 33 -19.86 -17.95 7.53
N PRO A 34 -20.22 -16.65 7.47
CA PRO A 34 -19.31 -15.69 6.89
C PRO A 34 -18.01 -15.93 7.64
N GLY A 35 -16.95 -16.32 6.92
CA GLY A 35 -15.63 -16.39 7.52
C GLY A 35 -15.48 -15.10 8.30
N THR A 36 -15.23 -15.23 9.60
CA THR A 36 -15.00 -14.10 10.49
C THR A 36 -13.99 -13.23 9.77
N ILE A 37 -14.44 -12.13 9.18
CA ILE A 37 -13.55 -11.10 8.70
C ILE A 37 -12.94 -10.62 10.00
N ASP A 38 -11.68 -10.99 10.23
CA ASP A 38 -10.89 -10.40 11.29
C ASP A 38 -11.01 -8.89 11.11
N SER A 39 -11.84 -8.25 11.95
CA SER A 39 -12.07 -6.80 11.90
C SER A 39 -10.78 -6.02 12.16
N ASN A 40 -9.74 -6.72 12.64
CA ASN A 40 -8.39 -6.23 12.83
C ASN A 40 -7.60 -6.10 11.52
N ASN A 41 -8.02 -6.77 10.43
CA ASN A 41 -7.37 -6.69 9.13
C ASN A 41 -8.07 -5.70 8.18
N SER A 42 -9.41 -5.63 8.19
CA SER A 42 -10.17 -4.67 7.38
C SER A 42 -9.81 -3.20 7.69
N THR A 43 -9.48 -2.88 8.94
CA THR A 43 -9.00 -1.54 9.33
C THR A 43 -7.60 -1.20 8.82
N LYS A 44 -6.79 -2.17 8.37
CA LYS A 44 -5.44 -1.92 7.81
C LYS A 44 -5.46 -1.71 6.29
N ILE A 45 -6.51 -2.15 5.62
CA ILE A 45 -6.60 -2.21 4.15
C ILE A 45 -7.13 -0.90 3.55
N ASN A 46 -7.90 -0.11 4.31
CA ASN A 46 -8.49 1.16 3.88
C ASN A 46 -8.14 2.30 4.83
N VAL A 47 -6.87 2.63 4.92
CA VAL A 47 -6.47 3.79 5.72
C VAL A 47 -6.37 4.99 4.78
N SER A 48 -7.07 6.07 5.13
CA SER A 48 -6.91 7.35 4.43
C SER A 48 -5.42 7.69 4.31
N GLY A 49 -4.99 8.15 3.15
CA GLY A 49 -3.61 8.51 2.86
C GLY A 49 -2.76 7.41 2.23
N GLN A 50 -3.23 6.15 2.22
CA GLN A 50 -2.63 5.11 1.38
C GLN A 50 -2.71 5.48 -0.12
N VAL A 51 -1.67 5.14 -0.88
CA VAL A 51 -1.65 5.34 -2.33
C VAL A 51 -2.64 4.40 -3.01
N TYR A 52 -2.73 3.15 -2.51
CA TYR A 52 -3.65 2.14 -2.99
C TYR A 52 -4.66 1.79 -1.90
N ASN A 53 -5.91 2.22 -2.08
CA ASN A 53 -7.04 1.80 -1.24
C ASN A 53 -7.53 0.43 -1.73
N ALA A 54 -7.22 -0.63 -0.99
CA ALA A 54 -7.43 -1.97 -1.54
C ALA A 54 -8.91 -2.36 -1.61
N ASP A 55 -9.78 -1.95 -0.68
CA ASP A 55 -11.19 -2.33 -0.80
C ASP A 55 -11.85 -1.66 -1.98
N TYR A 56 -11.61 -0.37 -2.19
CA TYR A 56 -12.19 0.35 -3.32
C TYR A 56 -11.72 -0.24 -4.65
N LEU A 57 -10.42 -0.53 -4.76
CA LEU A 57 -9.84 -1.16 -5.94
C LEU A 57 -10.42 -2.56 -6.17
N PHE A 58 -10.58 -3.36 -5.11
CA PHE A 58 -11.12 -4.71 -5.19
C PHE A 58 -12.60 -4.74 -5.57
N GLU A 59 -13.42 -3.83 -5.05
CA GLU A 59 -14.85 -3.69 -5.41
C GLU A 59 -15.04 -3.42 -6.91
N ASN A 60 -14.07 -2.73 -7.52
CA ASN A 60 -14.06 -2.42 -8.95
C ASN A 60 -13.39 -3.51 -9.80
N LYS A 61 -12.97 -4.65 -9.23
CA LYS A 61 -12.48 -5.80 -9.99
C LYS A 61 -13.48 -6.17 -11.10
N THR A 62 -12.96 -6.49 -12.29
CA THR A 62 -13.76 -6.82 -13.47
C THR A 62 -13.08 -7.91 -14.32
N PRO A 63 -13.85 -8.86 -14.88
CA PRO A 63 -13.30 -9.80 -15.85
C PRO A 63 -12.96 -9.13 -17.20
N TYR A 64 -13.56 -7.97 -17.49
CA TYR A 64 -13.49 -7.33 -18.81
C TYR A 64 -12.98 -5.90 -18.75
N VAL A 65 -11.96 -5.58 -19.55
CA VAL A 65 -11.48 -4.22 -19.80
C VAL A 65 -12.55 -3.34 -20.46
N GLY A 66 -13.51 -3.94 -21.19
CA GLY A 66 -14.63 -3.20 -21.77
C GLY A 66 -15.65 -2.67 -20.76
N ASN A 67 -15.56 -3.05 -19.48
CA ASN A 67 -16.34 -2.44 -18.41
C ASN A 67 -15.75 -1.07 -18.06
N ASN A 68 -16.05 -0.07 -18.89
CA ASN A 68 -15.49 1.28 -18.77
C ASN A 68 -15.66 1.85 -17.36
N SER A 69 -16.86 1.76 -16.76
CA SER A 69 -17.13 2.28 -15.42
C SER A 69 -16.15 1.71 -14.39
N LYS A 70 -15.99 0.39 -14.34
CA LYS A 70 -15.07 -0.26 -13.40
C LYS A 70 -13.60 0.07 -13.69
N VAL A 71 -13.19 0.07 -14.96
CA VAL A 71 -11.81 0.38 -15.34
C VAL A 71 -11.44 1.82 -14.98
N LEU A 72 -12.34 2.77 -15.22
CA LEU A 72 -12.15 4.18 -14.84
C LEU A 72 -12.03 4.33 -13.33
N HIS A 73 -12.90 3.68 -12.55
CA HIS A 73 -12.82 3.71 -11.08
C HIS A 73 -11.52 3.11 -10.54
N ILE A 74 -10.99 2.04 -11.17
CA ILE A 74 -9.66 1.52 -10.84
C ILE A 74 -8.63 2.62 -11.08
N ILE A 75 -8.55 3.16 -12.30
CA ILE A 75 -7.52 4.13 -12.70
C ILE A 75 -7.55 5.39 -11.82
N ASP A 76 -8.74 5.90 -11.47
CA ASP A 76 -8.90 7.10 -10.63
C ASP A 76 -8.38 6.91 -9.20
N ASN A 77 -8.26 5.65 -8.76
CA ASN A 77 -7.79 5.28 -7.42
C ASN A 77 -6.42 4.59 -7.46
N LEU A 78 -5.73 4.67 -8.59
CA LEU A 78 -4.31 4.39 -8.67
C LEU A 78 -3.52 5.68 -8.45
N GLN A 79 -2.22 5.52 -8.30
CA GLN A 79 -1.32 6.65 -8.21
C GLN A 79 -1.42 7.52 -9.47
N PHE A 80 -1.38 8.84 -9.31
CA PHE A 80 -1.59 9.84 -10.36
C PHE A 80 -3.02 9.95 -10.92
N GLY A 81 -4.02 9.31 -10.31
CA GLY A 81 -5.42 9.39 -10.76
C GLY A 81 -5.95 10.83 -10.89
N ASN A 82 -5.44 11.76 -10.08
CA ASN A 82 -5.78 13.20 -10.13
C ASN A 82 -5.25 13.93 -11.37
N TYR A 83 -4.27 13.35 -12.07
CA TYR A 83 -3.68 13.89 -13.30
C TYR A 83 -4.16 13.14 -14.55
N ARG A 84 -5.07 12.17 -14.37
CA ARG A 84 -5.52 11.31 -15.44
C ARG A 84 -6.45 12.08 -16.39
N GLY A 85 -6.11 12.06 -17.67
CA GLY A 85 -6.92 12.58 -18.77
C GLY A 85 -7.78 11.49 -19.42
N GLU A 86 -7.81 11.47 -20.75
CA GLU A 86 -8.60 10.49 -21.50
C GLU A 86 -8.08 9.05 -21.33
N VAL A 87 -9.00 8.10 -21.27
CA VAL A 87 -8.71 6.66 -21.27
C VAL A 87 -9.35 6.02 -22.48
N SER A 88 -8.55 5.35 -23.30
CA SER A 88 -9.02 4.58 -24.47
C SER A 88 -8.91 3.09 -24.19
N LEU A 89 -9.96 2.33 -24.48
CA LEU A 89 -10.02 0.89 -24.22
C LEU A 89 -9.98 0.12 -25.54
N GLN A 90 -8.97 -0.72 -25.74
CA GLN A 90 -8.84 -1.55 -26.93
C GLN A 90 -9.51 -2.91 -26.70
N THR A 91 -10.77 -3.02 -27.13
CA THR A 91 -11.65 -4.16 -26.81
C THR A 91 -12.07 -4.99 -28.01
N GLU A 92 -11.74 -4.56 -29.22
CA GLU A 92 -12.19 -5.22 -30.46
C GLU A 92 -11.46 -6.53 -30.74
N LYS A 93 -10.16 -6.60 -30.42
CA LYS A 93 -9.29 -7.75 -30.73
C LYS A 93 -8.27 -7.98 -29.63
N ILE A 94 -7.89 -9.24 -29.47
CA ILE A 94 -6.79 -9.67 -28.59
C ILE A 94 -5.46 -9.31 -29.25
N PRO A 95 -4.44 -8.88 -28.49
CA PRO A 95 -4.44 -8.62 -27.05
C PRO A 95 -5.29 -7.40 -26.66
N TYR A 96 -6.10 -7.54 -25.61
CA TYR A 96 -6.93 -6.43 -25.15
C TYR A 96 -6.07 -5.41 -24.37
N GLY A 97 -6.44 -4.14 -24.44
CA GLY A 97 -5.62 -3.08 -23.86
C GLY A 97 -6.37 -1.90 -23.28
N ALA A 98 -5.60 -1.06 -22.58
CA ALA A 98 -6.00 0.29 -22.22
C ALA A 98 -4.86 1.29 -22.47
N THR A 99 -5.20 2.49 -22.92
CA THR A 99 -4.30 3.64 -22.97
C THR A 99 -4.79 4.67 -21.98
N VAL A 100 -3.92 5.12 -21.07
CA VAL A 100 -4.23 6.16 -20.08
C VAL A 100 -3.35 7.37 -20.36
N ASN A 101 -3.98 8.52 -20.63
CA ASN A 101 -3.28 9.79 -20.78
C ASN A 101 -3.14 10.45 -19.41
N TYR A 102 -1.99 11.03 -19.12
CA TYR A 102 -1.75 11.84 -17.93
C TYR A 102 -1.26 13.23 -18.34
N ASP A 103 -1.83 14.27 -17.74
CA ASP A 103 -1.34 15.64 -17.86
C ASP A 103 -0.50 15.99 -16.64
N PHE A 104 0.82 16.04 -16.84
CA PHE A 104 1.81 16.44 -15.85
C PHE A 104 2.43 17.81 -16.17
N GLN A 105 1.82 18.60 -17.05
CA GLN A 105 2.35 19.92 -17.39
C GLN A 105 2.03 20.96 -16.31
N ASN A 106 0.92 20.75 -15.59
CA ASN A 106 0.41 21.67 -14.57
C ASN A 106 0.37 21.00 -13.18
N LEU A 107 1.52 20.49 -12.71
CA LEU A 107 1.62 19.90 -11.38
C LEU A 107 1.33 20.95 -10.30
N VAL A 108 0.44 20.60 -9.38
CA VAL A 108 0.04 21.49 -8.28
C VAL A 108 1.21 21.65 -7.30
N GLU A 109 1.50 22.89 -6.90
CA GLU A 109 2.50 23.15 -5.88
C GLU A 109 2.08 22.53 -4.54
N GLY A 110 3.00 21.81 -3.88
CA GLY A 110 2.71 21.06 -2.67
C GLY A 110 2.07 19.68 -2.88
N ASP A 111 1.87 19.22 -4.12
CA ASP A 111 1.50 17.83 -4.37
C ASP A 111 2.67 16.90 -4.03
N TYR A 112 2.43 15.97 -3.10
CA TYR A 112 3.41 14.97 -2.66
C TYR A 112 3.89 14.03 -3.78
N GLN A 113 3.15 13.93 -4.90
CA GLN A 113 3.52 13.14 -6.08
C GLN A 113 4.47 13.88 -7.02
N LYS A 114 4.65 15.21 -6.88
CA LYS A 114 5.44 16.03 -7.81
C LYS A 114 6.89 15.53 -7.97
N ALA A 115 7.60 15.34 -6.86
CA ALA A 115 9.00 14.89 -6.88
C ALA A 115 9.18 13.51 -7.54
N LYS A 116 8.13 12.68 -7.51
CA LYS A 116 8.10 11.38 -8.19
C LYS A 116 7.86 11.55 -9.69
N ILE A 117 6.94 12.41 -10.09
CA ILE A 117 6.62 12.66 -11.51
C ILE A 117 7.83 13.29 -12.23
N GLU A 118 8.56 14.19 -11.57
CA GLU A 118 9.74 14.85 -12.12
C GLU A 118 10.99 13.93 -12.19
N ASN A 119 10.96 12.76 -11.54
CA ASN A 119 12.02 11.77 -11.59
C ASN A 119 11.62 10.58 -12.47
N GLU A 120 12.25 10.45 -13.64
CA GLU A 120 11.88 9.47 -14.67
C GLU A 120 11.85 8.02 -14.15
N GLU A 121 12.85 7.62 -13.36
CA GLU A 121 12.94 6.25 -12.85
C GLU A 121 11.86 5.97 -11.79
N ARG A 122 11.55 6.94 -10.92
CA ARG A 122 10.46 6.81 -9.95
C ARG A 122 9.09 6.83 -10.63
N LEU A 123 8.92 7.64 -11.67
CA LEU A 123 7.71 7.65 -12.51
C LEU A 123 7.50 6.29 -13.16
N LYS A 124 8.50 5.74 -13.84
CA LYS A 124 8.45 4.40 -14.46
C LYS A 124 8.08 3.32 -13.45
N LEU A 125 8.71 3.34 -12.27
CA LEU A 125 8.44 2.38 -11.22
C LEU A 125 6.99 2.45 -10.74
N ALA A 126 6.47 3.66 -10.52
CA ALA A 126 5.07 3.86 -10.15
C ALA A 126 4.08 3.41 -11.22
N LEU A 127 4.36 3.70 -12.49
CA LEU A 127 3.54 3.23 -13.60
C LEU A 127 3.55 1.69 -13.69
N LYS A 128 4.70 1.04 -13.42
CA LYS A 128 4.78 -0.42 -13.35
C LYS A 128 3.96 -1.01 -12.19
N ARG A 129 3.92 -0.35 -11.03
CA ARG A 129 3.07 -0.73 -9.88
C ARG A 129 1.59 -0.55 -10.18
N ASN A 130 1.21 0.56 -10.80
CA ASN A 130 -0.15 0.79 -11.30
C ASN A 130 -0.56 -0.30 -12.30
N ALA A 131 0.33 -0.67 -13.23
CA ALA A 131 0.09 -1.74 -14.17
C ALA A 131 -0.11 -3.09 -13.47
N ALA A 132 0.70 -3.41 -12.46
CA ALA A 132 0.52 -4.62 -11.65
C ALA A 132 -0.88 -4.66 -11.02
N MET A 133 -1.34 -3.56 -10.41
CA MET A 133 -2.69 -3.46 -9.87
C MET A 133 -3.77 -3.68 -10.95
N MET A 134 -3.64 -3.06 -12.11
CA MET A 134 -4.60 -3.22 -13.21
C MET A 134 -4.62 -4.65 -13.75
N PHE A 135 -3.46 -5.29 -13.93
CA PHE A 135 -3.38 -6.67 -14.40
C PHE A 135 -3.93 -7.69 -13.39
N CYS A 136 -3.85 -7.39 -12.09
CA CYS A 136 -4.52 -8.15 -11.03
C CYS A 136 -6.05 -8.01 -11.11
N LEU A 137 -6.56 -6.79 -11.29
CA LEU A 137 -7.99 -6.46 -11.14
C LEU A 137 -8.82 -6.60 -12.42
N ILE A 138 -8.19 -6.55 -13.60
CA ILE A 138 -8.84 -6.61 -14.91
C ILE A 138 -8.40 -7.89 -15.62
N GLU A 139 -9.24 -8.92 -15.59
CA GLU A 139 -8.83 -10.29 -15.90
C GLU A 139 -8.35 -10.48 -17.34
N ASN A 140 -9.01 -9.85 -18.31
CA ASN A 140 -8.64 -9.96 -19.73
C ASN A 140 -7.72 -8.83 -20.24
N LEU A 141 -7.21 -7.93 -19.39
CA LEU A 141 -6.29 -6.87 -19.82
C LEU A 141 -4.89 -7.43 -20.09
N ASP A 142 -4.38 -7.29 -21.31
CA ASP A 142 -3.06 -7.83 -21.69
C ASP A 142 -2.00 -6.74 -21.84
N ASN A 143 -2.40 -5.58 -22.37
CA ASN A 143 -1.51 -4.46 -22.67
C ASN A 143 -1.96 -3.16 -22.00
N LEU A 144 -1.00 -2.38 -21.53
CA LEU A 144 -1.24 -1.07 -20.94
C LEU A 144 -0.26 -0.06 -21.53
N THR A 145 -0.79 1.07 -21.97
CA THR A 145 0.00 2.18 -22.48
C THR A 145 -0.27 3.42 -21.63
N TYR A 146 0.78 4.05 -21.14
CA TYR A 146 0.70 5.35 -20.49
C TYR A 146 1.27 6.41 -21.42
N ILE A 147 0.52 7.49 -21.64
CA ILE A 147 0.98 8.68 -22.36
C ILE A 147 1.08 9.80 -21.34
N CYS A 148 2.30 10.17 -20.98
CA CYS A 148 2.58 11.17 -19.96
C CYS A 148 2.99 12.49 -20.62
N HIS A 149 2.14 13.51 -20.57
CA HIS A 149 2.45 14.84 -21.06
C HIS A 149 3.21 15.60 -19.99
N THR A 150 4.53 15.69 -20.14
CA THR A 150 5.41 16.42 -19.21
C THR A 150 5.86 17.75 -19.79
N ASN A 151 6.51 18.58 -18.98
CA ASN A 151 7.17 19.80 -19.45
C ASN A 151 8.31 19.54 -20.45
N ASN A 152 8.85 18.33 -20.49
CA ASN A 152 9.89 17.91 -21.43
C ASN A 152 9.33 17.29 -22.72
N GLY A 153 8.00 17.25 -22.85
CA GLY A 153 7.29 16.61 -23.96
C GLY A 153 6.57 15.31 -23.54
N PRO A 154 5.82 14.68 -24.48
CA PRO A 154 5.13 13.44 -24.23
C PRO A 154 6.11 12.27 -24.11
N ALA A 155 5.92 11.44 -23.08
CA ALA A 155 6.60 10.17 -22.89
C ALA A 155 5.59 9.03 -22.96
N GLU A 156 5.93 7.96 -23.67
CA GLU A 156 5.08 6.77 -23.82
C GLU A 156 5.71 5.58 -23.10
N TYR A 157 4.92 4.92 -22.23
CA TYR A 157 5.33 3.71 -21.51
C TYR A 157 4.38 2.57 -21.85
N LYS A 158 4.90 1.52 -22.48
CA LYS A 158 4.15 0.30 -22.82
C LYS A 158 4.53 -0.81 -21.88
N LEU A 159 3.53 -1.44 -21.28
CA LEU A 159 3.70 -2.55 -20.37
C LEU A 159 2.74 -3.68 -20.76
N THR A 160 3.28 -4.87 -20.91
CA THR A 160 2.47 -6.09 -21.06
C THR A 160 2.33 -6.79 -19.71
N ARG A 161 1.26 -7.57 -19.55
CA ARG A 161 1.09 -8.43 -18.37
C ARG A 161 2.31 -9.34 -18.17
N ALA A 162 2.82 -9.91 -19.26
CA ALA A 162 3.95 -10.84 -19.23
C ALA A 162 5.25 -10.18 -18.74
N GLU A 163 5.47 -8.90 -19.04
CA GLU A 163 6.64 -8.15 -18.55
C GLU A 163 6.52 -7.83 -17.07
N VAL A 164 5.36 -7.36 -16.62
CA VAL A 164 5.13 -7.01 -15.21
C VAL A 164 5.13 -8.26 -14.33
N GLN A 165 4.60 -9.37 -14.82
CA GLN A 165 4.58 -10.67 -14.12
C GLN A 165 5.97 -11.14 -13.65
N LYS A 166 7.04 -10.77 -14.35
CA LYS A 166 8.42 -11.20 -14.03
C LYS A 166 8.89 -10.70 -12.66
N ASP A 167 8.28 -9.64 -12.13
CA ASP A 167 8.62 -9.08 -10.83
C ASP A 167 7.92 -9.81 -9.66
N TYR A 168 7.02 -10.76 -9.97
CA TYR A 168 6.17 -11.43 -8.98
C TYR A 168 6.27 -12.94 -9.09
N ASN A 169 6.41 -13.60 -7.94
CA ASN A 169 6.56 -15.06 -7.86
C ASN A 169 5.25 -15.83 -8.08
N GLU A 170 4.12 -15.14 -8.04
CA GLU A 170 2.79 -15.70 -8.26
C GLU A 170 2.12 -14.94 -9.40
N ASP A 171 1.24 -15.63 -10.15
CA ASP A 171 0.47 -15.00 -11.21
C ASP A 171 -0.33 -13.80 -10.66
N LEU A 172 -0.26 -12.65 -11.34
CA LEU A 172 -0.91 -11.41 -10.95
C LEU A 172 -2.42 -11.60 -10.69
N LYS A 173 -3.09 -12.47 -11.44
CA LYS A 173 -4.51 -12.79 -11.26
C LYS A 173 -4.79 -13.49 -9.93
N GLU A 174 -3.82 -14.21 -9.37
CA GLU A 174 -3.98 -14.91 -8.09
C GLU A 174 -4.08 -13.95 -6.91
N TYR A 175 -3.48 -12.75 -6.99
CA TYR A 175 -3.57 -11.76 -5.91
C TYR A 175 -4.99 -11.21 -5.74
N SER A 176 -5.80 -11.16 -6.79
CA SER A 176 -7.16 -10.62 -6.73
C SER A 176 -8.24 -11.69 -6.53
N LYS A 177 -7.90 -12.97 -6.35
CA LYS A 177 -8.90 -14.03 -6.10
C LYS A 177 -9.52 -13.95 -4.72
N ASP A 178 -8.75 -13.46 -3.75
CA ASP A 178 -9.17 -13.29 -2.36
C ASP A 178 -8.94 -11.85 -1.92
N LYS A 179 -9.90 -11.27 -1.19
CA LYS A 179 -9.86 -9.88 -0.76
C LYS A 179 -8.70 -9.61 0.21
N ASN A 180 -8.41 -10.54 1.12
CA ASN A 180 -7.31 -10.36 2.07
C ASN A 180 -5.96 -10.45 1.34
N LYS A 181 -5.82 -11.42 0.43
CA LYS A 181 -4.60 -11.54 -0.40
C LYS A 181 -4.36 -10.30 -1.26
N PHE A 182 -5.42 -9.70 -1.82
CA PHE A 182 -5.31 -8.44 -2.52
C PHE A 182 -4.95 -7.28 -1.58
N GLY A 183 -5.52 -7.27 -0.38
CA GLY A 183 -5.17 -6.32 0.69
C GLY A 183 -3.68 -6.38 1.04
N ASP A 184 -3.12 -7.57 1.25
CA ASP A 184 -1.70 -7.78 1.54
C ASP A 184 -0.82 -7.31 0.36
N PHE A 185 -1.25 -7.57 -0.86
CA PHE A 185 -0.59 -7.08 -2.07
C PHE A 185 -0.56 -5.54 -2.12
N ALA A 186 -1.69 -4.88 -1.87
CA ALA A 186 -1.78 -3.43 -1.82
C ALA A 186 -0.94 -2.84 -0.68
N ILE A 187 -0.93 -3.47 0.50
CA ILE A 187 -0.08 -3.07 1.64
C ILE A 187 1.39 -3.14 1.27
N LYS A 188 1.83 -4.21 0.59
CA LYS A 188 3.21 -4.33 0.11
C LYS A 188 3.58 -3.15 -0.81
N LEU A 189 2.73 -2.84 -1.78
CA LEU A 189 2.98 -1.72 -2.70
C LEU A 189 2.94 -0.35 -1.99
N ASN A 190 2.06 -0.17 -1.00
CA ASN A 190 2.04 1.03 -0.16
C ASN A 190 3.33 1.16 0.67
N ASN A 191 3.84 0.07 1.24
CA ASN A 191 5.12 0.08 1.97
C ASN A 191 6.30 0.50 1.09
N ASP A 192 6.27 0.15 -0.19
CA ASP A 192 7.30 0.54 -1.15
C ASP A 192 7.21 2.02 -1.61
N ASN A 193 6.18 2.75 -1.16
CA ASN A 193 6.08 4.21 -1.32
C ASN A 193 6.66 4.97 -0.12
N LEU A 194 7.17 4.29 0.91
CA LEU A 194 7.92 4.88 2.02
C LEU A 194 9.42 4.82 1.70
N ILE A 195 9.98 5.97 1.35
CA ILE A 195 11.38 6.13 0.93
C ILE A 195 12.22 6.59 2.11
N ILE A 196 13.40 5.98 2.28
CA ILE A 196 14.34 6.28 3.37
C ILE A 196 15.61 6.86 2.76
N HIS A 197 15.89 8.11 3.06
CA HIS A 197 17.11 8.84 2.74
C HIS A 197 18.09 8.73 3.91
N SER A 198 19.30 8.26 3.67
CA SER A 198 20.23 7.99 4.78
C SER A 198 21.70 8.08 4.42
N MET A 199 22.53 8.29 5.45
CA MET A 199 23.98 8.14 5.34
C MET A 199 24.37 6.67 5.23
N LYS A 200 25.26 6.31 4.29
CA LYS A 200 25.73 4.91 4.13
C LYS A 200 26.43 4.35 5.38
N LYS A 201 27.19 5.21 6.07
CA LYS A 201 28.05 4.82 7.18
C LYS A 201 28.13 5.90 8.24
N TYR A 202 28.38 5.47 9.47
CA TYR A 202 28.58 6.33 10.63
C TYR A 202 29.63 5.71 11.56
N SER A 203 30.44 6.54 12.22
CA SER A 203 31.26 6.14 13.37
C SER A 203 31.16 7.22 14.43
N PRO A 204 31.09 6.87 15.73
CA PRO A 204 31.14 7.86 16.80
C PRO A 204 32.41 8.71 16.84
N THR A 205 33.48 8.27 16.17
CA THR A 205 34.74 9.02 16.05
C THR A 205 34.71 10.11 14.97
N MET A 206 33.64 10.21 14.18
CA MET A 206 33.49 11.26 13.17
C MET A 206 33.19 12.60 13.85
N SER A 207 34.14 13.54 13.78
CA SER A 207 34.22 14.77 14.61
C SER A 207 33.09 15.80 14.47
N SER A 208 32.01 15.53 13.71
CA SER A 208 30.96 16.52 13.42
C SER A 208 29.55 15.94 13.26
N VAL A 209 29.31 14.67 13.60
CA VAL A 209 27.99 14.04 13.40
C VAL A 209 27.53 13.35 14.68
N ILE A 210 26.37 13.76 15.17
CA ILE A 210 25.78 13.26 16.42
C ILE A 210 25.17 11.84 16.30
N GLY A 211 25.05 11.33 15.07
CA GLY A 211 24.51 10.02 14.76
C GLY A 211 24.44 9.76 13.25
N LEU A 212 23.99 8.57 12.87
CA LEU A 212 23.64 8.23 11.51
C LEU A 212 22.36 8.96 11.11
N LYS A 213 22.46 9.87 10.14
CA LYS A 213 21.34 10.67 9.65
C LYS A 213 20.37 9.81 8.82
N ILE A 214 19.10 9.90 9.15
CA ILE A 214 17.97 9.22 8.49
C ILE A 214 16.90 10.28 8.24
N MET A 215 16.27 10.25 7.08
CA MET A 215 15.14 11.08 6.73
C MET A 215 14.23 10.22 5.87
N SER A 216 12.91 10.38 6.00
CA SER A 216 11.98 9.56 5.21
C SER A 216 10.87 10.41 4.65
N THR A 217 10.37 9.95 3.52
CA THR A 217 9.28 10.60 2.78
C THR A 217 8.32 9.50 2.36
N TYR A 218 7.04 9.76 2.49
CA TYR A 218 6.00 8.89 1.98
C TYR A 218 5.38 9.52 0.73
N GLU A 219 5.26 8.74 -0.34
CA GLU A 219 4.76 9.23 -1.62
C GLU A 219 3.22 9.16 -1.75
N GLY A 220 2.54 8.97 -0.61
CA GLY A 220 1.11 9.20 -0.43
C GLY A 220 0.87 10.37 0.52
N LYS A 221 -0.30 10.45 1.15
CA LYS A 221 -0.59 11.49 2.16
C LYS A 221 -0.26 10.96 3.55
N ALA A 222 0.83 11.43 4.16
CA ALA A 222 1.13 11.24 5.58
C ALA A 222 1.15 12.59 6.30
N ASP A 223 0.84 12.58 7.60
CA ASP A 223 1.03 13.73 8.47
C ASP A 223 2.41 13.67 9.15
N ASN A 224 2.85 12.46 9.49
CA ASN A 224 4.06 12.24 10.27
C ASN A 224 4.75 10.93 9.90
N ILE A 225 6.06 10.86 10.17
CA ILE A 225 6.85 9.64 10.16
C ILE A 225 7.25 9.30 11.60
N ARG A 226 6.98 8.05 12.01
CA ARG A 226 7.41 7.50 13.29
C ARG A 226 8.57 6.54 13.09
N TYR A 227 9.64 6.77 13.84
CA TYR A 227 10.84 5.95 13.90
C TYR A 227 10.86 5.21 15.23
N THR A 228 11.21 3.92 15.23
CA THR A 228 11.42 3.12 16.45
C THR A 228 12.66 2.26 16.31
N ALA A 229 13.66 2.47 17.16
CA ALA A 229 14.90 1.72 17.15
C ALA A 229 14.87 0.59 18.19
N THR A 230 15.34 -0.61 17.83
CA THR A 230 15.57 -1.68 18.81
C THR A 230 16.67 -1.30 19.79
N ASP A 231 17.76 -0.74 19.28
CA ASP A 231 18.99 -0.40 19.99
C ASP A 231 19.47 1.03 19.66
N GLY A 232 20.29 1.62 20.53
CA GLY A 232 20.65 3.04 20.46
C GLY A 232 19.49 3.99 20.79
N LYS A 233 19.64 5.27 20.47
CA LYS A 233 18.55 6.26 20.54
C LYS A 233 18.46 7.09 19.26
N LEU A 234 17.24 7.59 19.01
CA LEU A 234 16.88 8.52 17.96
C LEU A 234 16.87 9.94 18.53
N ILE A 235 17.26 10.90 17.70
CA ILE A 235 17.48 12.30 18.06
C ILE A 235 16.94 13.18 16.92
N SER A 236 16.06 14.15 17.19
CA SER A 236 15.63 15.14 16.17
C SER A 236 16.54 16.36 16.11
N ASP A 237 17.10 16.76 17.25
CA ASP A 237 17.91 17.97 17.41
C ASP A 237 18.93 17.81 18.55
N SER A 238 19.87 18.76 18.69
CA SER A 238 20.93 18.68 19.70
C SER A 238 20.41 18.80 21.15
N SER A 239 19.16 19.20 21.37
CA SER A 239 18.56 19.32 22.70
C SER A 239 18.32 17.94 23.34
N SER A 240 18.25 17.89 24.67
CA SER A 240 18.01 16.64 25.41
C SER A 240 16.55 16.18 25.41
N GLU A 241 15.61 17.04 25.02
CA GLU A 241 14.17 16.80 25.18
C GLU A 241 13.61 15.82 24.13
N ASN A 242 14.20 15.78 22.93
CA ASN A 242 13.73 14.96 21.82
C ASN A 242 14.64 13.76 21.53
N LYS A 243 14.96 12.98 22.58
CA LYS A 243 15.81 11.79 22.50
C LYS A 243 15.09 10.56 23.05
N GLY A 244 15.08 9.46 22.31
CA GLY A 244 14.38 8.27 22.77
C GLY A 244 14.51 7.06 21.86
N LYS A 245 13.85 5.96 22.22
CA LYS A 245 13.73 4.77 21.37
C LYS A 245 12.74 4.98 20.23
N THR A 246 11.77 5.85 20.43
CA THR A 246 10.75 6.21 19.46
C THR A 246 10.73 7.72 19.29
N LEU A 247 10.57 8.17 18.05
CA LEU A 247 10.49 9.57 17.69
C LEU A 247 9.49 9.72 16.55
N THR A 248 8.63 10.73 16.62
CA THR A 248 7.67 11.07 15.56
C THR A 248 7.97 12.48 15.10
N VAL A 249 8.14 12.67 13.79
CA VAL A 249 8.46 13.96 13.16
C VAL A 249 7.64 14.13 11.89
N GLU A 250 7.56 15.36 11.38
CA GLU A 250 6.99 15.65 10.07
C GLU A 250 7.82 14.98 8.95
N GLU A 251 7.18 14.76 7.79
CA GLU A 251 7.88 14.23 6.61
C GLU A 251 9.07 15.11 6.21
N ASN A 252 10.11 14.51 5.61
CA ASN A 252 11.34 15.20 5.24
C ASN A 252 12.11 15.86 6.40
N THR A 253 11.77 15.55 7.65
CA THR A 253 12.55 15.99 8.81
C THR A 253 13.71 15.01 9.04
N PRO A 254 14.97 15.45 9.00
CA PRO A 254 16.10 14.59 9.32
C PRO A 254 16.14 14.28 10.82
N ILE A 255 16.38 13.01 11.14
CA ILE A 255 16.65 12.50 12.49
C ILE A 255 18.01 11.79 12.50
N TYR A 256 18.54 11.55 13.69
CA TYR A 256 19.83 10.90 13.87
C TYR A 256 19.67 9.69 14.79
N TRP A 257 20.14 8.54 14.32
CA TRP A 257 20.30 7.37 15.16
C TRP A 257 21.72 7.35 15.73
N SER A 258 21.87 7.20 17.05
CA SER A 258 23.17 7.17 17.70
C SER A 258 23.29 6.00 18.69
N PRO A 259 24.45 5.30 18.68
CA PRO A 259 24.76 4.31 19.69
C PRO A 259 25.11 4.93 21.05
N LEU A 260 25.48 6.23 21.10
CA LEU A 260 26.08 6.88 22.27
C LEU A 260 25.16 7.87 23.02
N ALA A 261 23.87 7.95 22.68
CA ALA A 261 22.98 8.97 23.24
C ALA A 261 22.50 8.64 24.68
N GLY A 262 23.37 8.14 25.57
CA GLY A 262 23.13 7.80 26.96
C GLY A 262 24.42 7.33 27.68
N ASP A 263 24.30 6.85 28.93
CA ASP A 263 25.45 6.46 29.76
C ASP A 263 26.10 5.11 29.36
N ASP A 264 25.53 4.41 28.38
CA ASP A 264 26.01 3.09 27.94
C ASP A 264 26.72 3.20 26.58
N THR A 265 28.05 3.07 26.60
CA THR A 265 28.91 3.05 25.41
C THR A 265 28.99 1.64 24.78
N SER A 266 28.34 0.64 25.38
CA SER A 266 28.48 -0.77 25.00
C SER A 266 27.22 -1.32 24.29
N LEU A 267 27.03 -0.95 23.02
CA LEU A 267 26.04 -1.66 22.21
C LEU A 267 26.44 -3.14 22.05
N LYS A 268 25.64 -4.04 22.62
CA LYS A 268 25.81 -5.50 22.55
C LYS A 268 25.20 -6.12 21.29
N ALA A 269 24.34 -5.39 20.58
CA ALA A 269 23.65 -5.88 19.40
C ALA A 269 24.50 -5.64 18.14
N ASP A 270 24.77 -6.72 17.41
CA ASP A 270 25.46 -6.67 16.11
C ASP A 270 24.52 -6.23 14.97
N LYS A 271 23.21 -6.34 15.21
CA LYS A 271 22.15 -5.99 14.26
C LYS A 271 21.13 -5.07 14.91
N ILE A 272 21.08 -3.83 14.45
CA ILE A 272 20.10 -2.84 14.90
C ILE A 272 19.02 -2.69 13.85
N ILE A 273 17.77 -2.60 14.31
CA ILE A 273 16.62 -2.35 13.45
C ILE A 273 16.02 -1.00 13.83
N VAL A 274 15.87 -0.13 12.84
CA VAL A 274 15.00 1.04 12.93
C VAL A 274 13.76 0.73 12.11
N LYS A 275 12.60 0.67 12.77
CA LYS A 275 11.30 0.60 12.12
C LYS A 275 10.85 2.02 11.77
N ILE A 276 10.39 2.22 10.54
CA ILE A 276 9.88 3.50 10.04
C ILE A 276 8.42 3.27 9.65
N GLU A 277 7.52 4.14 10.12
CA GLU A 277 6.08 4.05 9.89
C GLU A 277 5.57 5.40 9.40
N ALA A 278 4.96 5.43 8.22
CA ALA A 278 4.19 6.59 7.79
C ALA A 278 2.82 6.58 8.47
N LEU A 279 2.41 7.73 9.00
CA LEU A 279 1.17 7.89 9.74
C LEU A 279 0.31 8.97 9.08
N ASN A 280 -0.97 8.70 8.88
CA ASN A 280 -1.98 9.71 8.57
C ASN A 280 -3.07 9.67 9.65
N GLN A 281 -3.35 10.80 10.27
CA GLN A 281 -4.25 10.95 11.41
C GLN A 281 -3.92 9.99 12.56
N GLY A 282 -2.63 9.74 12.78
CA GLY A 282 -2.12 8.79 13.79
C GLY A 282 -2.24 7.31 13.41
N ILE A 283 -2.86 6.98 12.28
CA ILE A 283 -3.01 5.60 11.80
C ILE A 283 -1.85 5.28 10.85
N LYS A 284 -1.25 4.10 11.03
CA LYS A 284 -0.18 3.60 10.17
C LYS A 284 -0.70 3.26 8.77
N ILE A 285 -0.12 3.88 7.75
CA ILE A 285 -0.47 3.68 6.33
C ILE A 285 0.57 2.89 5.55
N ALA A 286 1.83 2.96 5.97
CA ALA A 286 2.96 2.22 5.40
C ALA A 286 4.03 1.99 6.46
N GLU A 287 4.83 0.94 6.29
CA GLU A 287 5.99 0.68 7.12
C GLU A 287 7.18 0.13 6.34
N GLN A 288 8.37 0.46 6.81
CA GLN A 288 9.63 -0.08 6.30
C GLN A 288 10.60 -0.31 7.45
N THR A 289 11.61 -1.15 7.21
CA THR A 289 12.65 -1.48 8.16
C THR A 289 14.01 -1.11 7.61
N LEU A 290 14.76 -0.30 8.35
CA LEU A 290 16.16 -0.01 8.11
C LEU A 290 17.02 -0.89 9.02
N ARG A 291 17.97 -1.61 8.44
CA ARG A 291 18.91 -2.46 9.18
C ARG A 291 20.26 -1.78 9.23
N ILE A 292 20.82 -1.68 10.43
CA ILE A 292 22.13 -1.10 10.69
C ILE A 292 23.01 -2.22 11.22
N ASN A 293 24.08 -2.51 10.49
CA ASN A 293 25.09 -3.48 10.87
C ASN A 293 26.23 -2.78 11.60
N LYS A 294 26.80 -3.45 12.61
CA LYS A 294 27.95 -2.97 13.36
C LYS A 294 29.20 -3.78 13.00
N ASP A 295 30.28 -3.08 12.65
CA ASP A 295 31.62 -3.64 12.50
C ASP A 295 32.62 -2.78 13.29
N GLY A 296 33.00 -3.27 14.48
CA GLY A 296 33.77 -2.49 15.44
C GLY A 296 33.04 -1.23 15.89
N LEU A 297 33.57 -0.06 15.51
CA LEU A 297 32.97 1.26 15.78
C LEU A 297 32.22 1.84 14.56
N ILE A 298 32.19 1.11 13.44
CA ILE A 298 31.55 1.55 12.20
C ILE A 298 30.15 0.93 12.13
N TYR A 299 29.18 1.76 11.78
CA TYR A 299 27.79 1.40 11.58
C TYR A 299 27.43 1.63 10.11
N THR A 300 26.90 0.62 9.43
CA THR A 300 26.54 0.69 8.02
C THR A 300 25.10 0.28 7.80
N ILE A 301 24.44 0.95 6.85
CA ILE A 301 23.09 0.57 6.45
C ILE A 301 23.15 -0.58 5.46
N GLU A 302 22.34 -1.60 5.71
CA GLU A 302 22.07 -2.64 4.72
C GLU A 302 21.24 -2.04 3.58
N GLU A 303 21.80 -2.00 2.38
CA GLU A 303 21.09 -1.49 1.21
C GLU A 303 19.81 -2.30 0.96
N ASN A 304 18.70 -1.59 0.77
CA ASN A 304 17.43 -2.17 0.34
C ASN A 304 16.80 -1.26 -0.71
N ALA A 305 15.84 -1.76 -1.49
CA ALA A 305 15.27 -1.04 -2.63
C ALA A 305 14.65 0.33 -2.28
N ASN A 306 14.30 0.55 -1.01
CA ASN A 306 13.66 1.77 -0.52
C ASN A 306 14.62 2.66 0.29
N ALA A 307 15.87 2.23 0.50
CA ALA A 307 16.91 2.98 1.20
C ALA A 307 17.84 3.63 0.16
N VAL A 308 17.69 4.94 -0.01
CA VAL A 308 18.51 5.76 -0.89
C VAL A 308 19.62 6.42 -0.08
N ALA A 309 20.84 6.26 -0.58
CA ALA A 309 22.01 6.89 0.00
C ALA A 309 22.32 8.20 -0.72
N ASP A 310 21.74 9.29 -0.25
CA ASP A 310 21.89 10.62 -0.83
C ASP A 310 22.18 11.71 0.21
N VAL A 311 22.10 11.37 1.50
CA VAL A 311 22.38 12.31 2.59
C VAL A 311 23.85 12.21 2.99
N LYS A 312 24.61 13.30 2.77
CA LYS A 312 25.99 13.48 3.23
C LYS A 312 26.06 14.07 4.63
#